data_AF-A0A2N0NC88-F1
#
_entry.id   AF-A0A2N0NC88-F1
#
_cell.length_a   1.000
_cell.length_b   1.000
_cell.length_c   1.000
_cell.angle_alpha   90.00
_cell.angle_beta   90.00
_cell.angle_gamma   90.00
#
_symmetry.space_group_name_H-M   'P 1'
#
loop_
_entity.id
_entity.type
_entity.pdbx_description
1 polymer ?
#
loop_
_entity_poly.entity_id
_entity_poly.type
_entity_poly.pdbx_seq_one_letter_code
_entity_poly.pdbx_strand_id
1 'polypeptide(L)'
;MFPVPPRKSERNKDKVMNDERDRRRNAQWQGQQQKAQGNNKRGFTKEQLQKGYETRKNNNRCHNCGQQGHFARECTNEKVKLNRNIPNVGDFDPFEQFVNSSVPINWGQMMNERPEVRKKLLNGLRY
;
A
#
# COMPACT_ATOMS: atom_id res chain seq x y z
N MET A 1 -33.23 29.11 14.43
CA MET A 1 -33.41 30.02 13.27
C MET A 1 -32.30 29.76 12.26
N PHE A 2 -32.62 29.38 11.02
CA PHE A 2 -31.63 29.37 9.93
C PHE A 2 -31.46 30.79 9.39
N PRO A 3 -30.24 31.24 9.07
CA PRO A 3 -30.01 32.59 8.56
C PRO A 3 -30.72 32.81 7.22
N VAL A 4 -31.35 33.98 7.08
CA VAL A 4 -32.06 34.37 5.85
C VAL A 4 -31.04 34.59 4.73
N PRO A 5 -31.21 33.96 3.55
CA PRO A 5 -30.27 34.11 2.45
C PRO A 5 -30.32 35.54 1.84
N PRO A 6 -29.18 36.11 1.41
CA PRO A 6 -29.11 37.48 0.88
C PRO A 6 -29.91 37.66 -0.42
N ARG A 7 -30.33 38.89 -0.76
CA ARG A 7 -31.17 39.16 -1.94
C ARG A 7 -30.42 38.88 -3.25
N LYS A 8 -31.14 38.51 -4.32
CA LYS A 8 -30.57 38.11 -5.63
C LYS A 8 -29.69 39.19 -6.28
N SER A 9 -29.98 40.47 -6.04
CA SER A 9 -29.25 41.61 -6.60
C SER A 9 -27.88 41.86 -5.96
N GLU A 10 -27.62 41.31 -4.75
CA GLU A 10 -26.42 41.59 -3.95
C GLU A 10 -25.38 40.46 -4.03
N ARG A 11 -25.69 39.37 -4.74
CA ARG A 11 -24.90 38.14 -4.70
C ARG A 11 -23.98 38.03 -5.91
N ASN A 12 -22.66 38.09 -5.69
CA ASN A 12 -21.66 37.83 -6.72
C ASN A 12 -21.88 36.43 -7.34
N LYS A 13 -22.09 36.37 -8.66
CA LYS A 13 -22.40 35.14 -9.42
C LYS A 13 -21.39 34.02 -9.15
N ASP A 14 -20.11 34.32 -9.05
CA ASP A 14 -19.06 33.31 -8.78
C ASP A 14 -19.17 32.74 -7.36
N LYS A 15 -19.50 33.59 -6.39
CA LYS A 15 -19.81 33.12 -5.02
C LYS A 15 -21.04 32.23 -5.02
N VAL A 16 -22.10 32.58 -5.76
CA VAL A 16 -23.31 31.73 -5.87
C VAL A 16 -22.98 30.36 -6.46
N MET A 17 -22.15 30.31 -7.51
CA MET A 17 -21.76 29.06 -8.15
C MET A 17 -20.88 28.20 -7.24
N ASN A 18 -20.00 28.81 -6.44
CA ASN A 18 -19.16 28.08 -5.48
C ASN A 18 -19.99 27.55 -4.29
N ASP A 19 -20.89 28.38 -3.74
CA ASP A 19 -21.81 27.98 -2.66
C ASP A 19 -22.73 26.82 -3.10
N GLU A 20 -23.18 26.84 -4.36
CA GLU A 20 -24.00 25.77 -4.93
C GLU A 20 -23.19 24.48 -5.16
N ARG A 21 -21.94 24.61 -5.62
CA ARG A 21 -21.01 23.48 -5.76
C ARG A 21 -20.72 22.85 -4.40
N ASP A 22 -20.48 23.66 -3.37
CA ASP A 22 -20.22 23.19 -2.01
C ASP A 22 -21.47 22.55 -1.40
N ARG A 23 -22.67 23.12 -1.61
CA ARG A 23 -23.93 22.45 -1.22
C ARG A 23 -24.08 21.08 -1.86
N ARG A 24 -23.87 20.97 -3.18
CA ARG A 24 -23.97 19.68 -3.88
C ARG A 24 -22.97 18.66 -3.35
N ARG A 25 -21.73 19.09 -3.11
CA ARG A 25 -20.69 18.26 -2.50
C ARG A 25 -21.13 17.80 -1.11
N ASN A 26 -21.62 18.70 -0.27
CA ASN A 26 -22.04 18.37 1.10
C ASN A 26 -23.27 17.44 1.13
N ALA A 27 -24.25 17.67 0.25
CA ALA A 27 -25.42 16.80 0.11
C ALA A 27 -25.03 15.39 -0.38
N GLN A 28 -24.08 15.30 -1.32
CA GLN A 28 -23.52 14.03 -1.76
C GLN A 28 -22.80 13.29 -0.62
N TRP A 29 -22.00 14.00 0.18
CA TRP A 29 -21.35 13.44 1.37
C TRP A 29 -22.35 12.97 2.43
N GLN A 30 -23.40 13.75 2.71
CA GLN A 30 -24.47 13.34 3.63
C GLN A 30 -25.22 12.11 3.13
N GLY A 31 -25.51 12.01 1.83
CA GLY A 31 -26.12 10.83 1.23
C GLY A 31 -25.23 9.58 1.31
N GLN A 32 -23.91 9.73 1.20
CA GLN A 32 -22.96 8.62 1.42
C GLN A 32 -22.92 8.19 2.89
N GLN A 33 -22.92 9.13 3.83
CA GLN A 33 -22.97 8.84 5.26
C GLN A 33 -24.27 8.12 5.64
N GLN A 34 -25.42 8.56 5.12
CA GLN A 34 -26.71 7.89 5.34
C GLN A 34 -26.74 6.47 4.75
N LYS A 35 -26.11 6.22 3.59
CA LYS A 35 -25.97 4.86 3.02
C LYS A 35 -25.02 3.97 3.82
N ALA A 36 -23.98 4.53 4.41
CA ALA A 36 -23.09 3.80 5.32
C ALA A 36 -23.80 3.42 6.63
N GLN A 37 -24.66 4.31 7.15
CA GLN A 37 -25.50 4.07 8.32
C GLN A 37 -26.67 3.10 8.03
N GLY A 38 -27.29 3.20 6.85
CA GLY A 38 -28.42 2.37 6.42
C GLY A 38 -28.04 0.95 5.99
N ASN A 39 -26.75 0.68 5.81
CA ASN A 39 -26.24 -0.67 5.71
C ASN A 39 -26.07 -1.25 7.12
N ASN A 40 -27.17 -1.76 7.68
CA ASN A 40 -27.15 -2.77 8.74
C ASN A 40 -26.53 -4.07 8.19
N LYS A 41 -25.26 -4.03 7.77
CA LYS A 41 -24.42 -5.22 7.74
C LYS A 41 -24.32 -5.61 9.20
N ARG A 42 -25.23 -6.48 9.66
CA ARG A 42 -25.11 -7.16 10.95
C ARG A 42 -23.67 -7.63 10.98
N GLY A 43 -22.85 -7.02 11.83
CA GLY A 43 -21.46 -7.41 11.96
C GLY A 43 -21.40 -8.90 12.24
N PHE A 44 -20.27 -9.53 11.94
CA PHE A 44 -20.12 -10.93 12.31
C PHE A 44 -20.43 -11.11 13.79
N THR A 45 -21.30 -12.08 14.12
CA THR A 45 -21.59 -12.40 15.52
C THR A 45 -20.31 -12.84 16.21
N LYS A 46 -20.24 -12.75 17.54
CA LYS A 46 -19.07 -13.20 18.31
C LYS A 46 -18.70 -14.65 18.00
N GLU A 47 -19.71 -15.51 17.80
CA GLU A 47 -19.56 -16.90 17.39
C GLU A 47 -18.96 -17.04 15.98
N GLN A 48 -19.39 -16.21 15.03
CA GLN A 48 -18.84 -16.21 13.67
C GLN A 48 -17.37 -15.74 13.65
N LEU A 49 -17.03 -14.74 14.48
CA LEU A 49 -15.65 -14.29 14.64
C LEU A 49 -14.77 -15.39 15.26
N GLN A 50 -15.29 -16.06 16.29
CA GLN A 50 -14.62 -17.19 16.94
C GLN A 50 -14.39 -18.33 15.94
N LYS A 51 -15.43 -18.73 15.20
CA LYS A 51 -15.34 -19.75 14.16
C LYS A 51 -14.32 -19.38 13.07
N GLY A 52 -14.31 -18.11 12.64
CA GLY A 52 -13.33 -17.60 11.69
C GLY A 52 -11.89 -17.59 12.23
N TYR A 53 -11.71 -17.34 13.53
CA TYR A 53 -10.41 -17.49 14.20
C TYR A 53 -9.98 -18.96 14.27
N GLU A 54 -10.85 -19.87 14.69
CA GLU A 54 -10.59 -21.31 14.78
C GLU A 54 -10.25 -21.91 13.41
N THR A 55 -11.00 -21.53 12.38
CA THR A 55 -10.76 -21.98 11.00
C THR A 55 -9.38 -21.52 10.53
N ARG A 56 -9.00 -20.27 10.82
CA ARG A 56 -7.66 -19.76 10.52
C ARG A 56 -6.59 -20.48 11.33
N LYS A 57 -6.80 -20.71 12.62
CA LYS A 57 -5.85 -21.42 13.49
C LYS A 57 -5.59 -22.85 12.99
N ASN A 58 -6.66 -23.56 12.60
CA ASN A 58 -6.58 -24.95 12.14
C ASN A 58 -5.90 -25.07 10.77
N ASN A 59 -6.23 -24.18 9.84
CA ASN A 59 -5.65 -24.16 8.48
C ASN A 59 -4.27 -23.48 8.41
N ASN A 60 -3.85 -22.78 9.48
CA ASN A 60 -2.57 -22.11 9.49
C ASN A 60 -1.42 -23.10 9.72
N ARG A 61 -0.40 -23.00 8.89
CA ARG A 61 0.86 -23.72 9.06
C ARG A 61 1.83 -22.86 9.85
N CYS A 62 2.35 -23.38 10.96
CA CYS A 62 3.29 -22.67 11.80
C CYS A 62 4.58 -22.37 11.02
N HIS A 63 4.94 -21.10 10.92
CA HIS A 63 6.19 -20.66 10.27
C HIS A 63 7.46 -21.00 11.07
N ASN A 64 7.32 -21.54 12.30
CA ASN A 64 8.46 -21.98 13.09
C ASN A 64 8.77 -23.47 12.83
N CYS A 65 7.84 -24.36 13.19
CA CYS A 65 8.05 -25.81 13.10
C CYS A 65 7.39 -26.47 11.87
N GLY A 66 6.59 -25.75 11.09
CA GLY A 66 5.90 -26.28 9.92
C GLY A 66 4.69 -27.17 10.20
N GLN A 67 4.28 -27.35 11.46
CA GLN A 67 3.06 -28.08 11.83
C GLN A 67 1.81 -27.18 11.76
N GLN A 68 0.64 -27.78 11.55
CA GLN A 68 -0.64 -27.05 11.48
C GLN A 68 -1.34 -26.95 12.86
N GLY A 69 -2.37 -26.12 12.97
CA GLY A 69 -3.21 -26.02 14.17
C GLY A 69 -2.82 -24.95 15.19
N HIS A 70 -1.77 -24.16 14.91
CA HIS A 70 -1.36 -23.07 15.78
C HIS A 70 -0.64 -21.95 15.01
N PHE A 71 -0.53 -20.78 15.64
CA PHE A 71 0.27 -19.67 15.12
C PHE A 71 1.73 -19.79 15.58
N ALA A 72 2.67 -19.18 14.85
CA ALA A 72 4.09 -19.20 15.23
C ALA A 72 4.36 -18.61 16.62
N ARG A 73 3.48 -17.74 17.12
CA ARG A 73 3.53 -17.16 18.47
C ARG A 73 3.13 -18.14 19.58
N GLU A 74 2.37 -19.17 19.24
CA GLU A 74 1.88 -20.22 20.15
C GLU A 74 2.72 -21.51 20.03
N CYS A 75 3.79 -21.48 19.25
CA CYS A 75 4.62 -22.66 19.02
C CYS A 75 5.46 -22.98 20.27
N THR A 76 5.34 -24.21 20.77
CA THR A 76 6.12 -24.72 21.91
C THR A 76 7.50 -25.23 21.51
N ASN A 77 7.73 -25.46 20.21
CA ASN A 77 9.02 -25.89 19.70
C ASN A 77 10.03 -24.73 19.75
N GLU A 78 11.31 -25.08 19.85
CA GLU A 78 12.39 -24.11 19.74
C GLU A 78 12.29 -23.30 18.44
N LYS A 79 12.75 -22.05 18.49
CA LYS A 79 12.72 -21.17 17.33
C LYS A 79 13.72 -21.66 16.28
N VAL A 80 13.23 -22.30 15.23
CA VAL A 80 14.02 -22.70 14.08
C VAL A 80 14.45 -21.43 13.35
N LYS A 81 15.76 -21.19 13.28
CA LYS A 81 16.32 -20.21 12.35
C LYS A 81 16.15 -20.76 10.94
N LEU A 82 14.98 -20.54 10.34
CA LEU A 82 14.78 -20.85 8.94
C LEU A 82 15.77 -20.01 8.15
N ASN A 83 16.72 -20.69 7.52
CA ASN A 83 17.58 -20.07 6.55
C ASN A 83 16.68 -19.66 5.36
N ARG A 84 16.31 -18.37 5.30
CA ARG A 84 15.47 -17.81 4.23
C ARG A 84 16.27 -17.59 2.95
N ASN A 85 17.47 -18.16 2.82
CA ASN A 85 18.18 -18.20 1.57
C ASN A 85 17.32 -18.99 0.59
N ILE A 86 16.71 -18.26 -0.34
CA ILE A 86 16.02 -18.83 -1.49
C ILE A 86 17.12 -19.51 -2.32
N PRO A 87 17.08 -20.83 -2.54
CA PRO A 87 18.08 -21.49 -3.36
C PRO A 87 18.00 -20.92 -4.78
N ASN A 88 19.15 -20.58 -5.36
CA ASN A 88 19.29 -20.09 -6.75
C ASN A 88 18.79 -18.65 -7.02
N VAL A 89 18.71 -17.81 -6.00
CA VAL A 89 19.01 -16.38 -6.18
C VAL A 89 20.45 -16.21 -5.72
N GLY A 90 21.39 -16.15 -6.66
CA GLY A 90 22.68 -15.52 -6.36
C GLY A 90 22.41 -14.12 -5.81
N ASP A 91 23.35 -13.57 -5.04
CA ASP A 91 23.28 -12.16 -4.65
C ASP A 91 22.91 -11.35 -5.91
N PHE A 92 21.71 -10.78 -5.91
CA PHE A 92 21.22 -10.05 -7.06
C PHE A 92 22.11 -8.82 -7.20
N ASP A 93 23.14 -8.91 -8.03
CA ASP A 93 24.03 -7.81 -8.33
C ASP A 93 23.44 -7.02 -9.51
N PRO A 94 22.90 -5.82 -9.27
CA PRO A 94 22.34 -4.99 -10.33
C PRO A 94 23.38 -4.63 -11.39
N PHE A 95 24.68 -4.61 -11.04
CA PHE A 95 25.77 -4.29 -11.95
C PHE A 95 26.00 -5.44 -12.94
N GLU A 96 26.14 -6.67 -12.47
CA GLU A 96 26.31 -7.85 -13.33
C GLU A 96 25.10 -8.07 -14.24
N GLN A 97 23.90 -7.82 -13.74
CA GLN A 97 22.70 -7.95 -14.54
C GLN A 97 22.58 -6.84 -15.59
N PHE A 98 23.04 -5.63 -15.30
CA PHE A 98 23.13 -4.54 -16.28
C PHE A 98 24.15 -4.85 -17.38
N VAL A 99 25.35 -5.34 -17.02
CA VAL A 99 26.42 -5.68 -17.97
C VAL A 99 26.01 -6.84 -18.89
N ASN A 100 25.34 -7.85 -18.33
CA ASN A 100 24.85 -9.01 -19.09
C ASN A 100 23.46 -8.79 -19.69
N SER A 101 22.85 -7.62 -19.48
CA SER A 101 21.56 -7.32 -20.11
C SER A 101 21.76 -7.12 -21.60
N SER A 102 20.96 -7.79 -22.41
CA SER A 102 20.93 -7.60 -23.87
C SER A 102 20.32 -6.25 -24.30
N VAL A 103 20.29 -5.27 -23.39
CA VAL A 103 19.78 -3.93 -23.65
C VAL A 103 20.87 -3.17 -24.43
N PRO A 104 20.53 -2.52 -25.57
CA PRO A 104 21.52 -1.99 -26.52
C PRO A 104 22.22 -0.70 -26.07
N ILE A 105 22.30 -0.41 -24.77
CA ILE A 105 23.02 0.77 -24.28
C ILE A 105 24.47 0.35 -24.01
N ASN A 106 25.37 0.70 -24.91
CA ASN A 106 26.79 0.47 -24.69
C ASN A 106 27.29 1.39 -23.55
N TRP A 107 28.25 0.89 -22.76
CA TRP A 107 28.86 1.60 -21.63
C TRP A 107 29.35 3.01 -21.98
N GLY A 108 29.85 3.21 -23.20
CA GLY A 108 30.30 4.52 -23.70
C GLY A 108 29.16 5.52 -23.90
N GLN A 109 27.98 5.05 -24.31
CA GLN A 109 26.80 5.88 -24.51
C GLN A 109 26.29 6.43 -23.17
N MET A 110 26.23 5.59 -22.13
CA MET A 110 25.85 6.02 -20.78
C MET A 110 26.83 7.06 -20.20
N MET A 111 28.13 6.82 -20.35
CA MET A 111 29.19 7.70 -19.82
C MET A 111 29.25 9.06 -20.51
N ASN A 112 28.76 9.15 -21.75
CA ASN A 112 28.70 10.40 -22.53
C ASN A 112 27.35 11.13 -22.39
N GLU A 113 26.24 10.41 -22.27
CA GLU A 113 24.89 11.02 -22.14
C GLU A 113 24.59 11.55 -20.73
N ARG A 114 25.31 11.08 -19.69
CA ARG A 114 25.07 11.48 -18.28
C ARG A 114 26.37 11.84 -17.55
N PRO A 115 26.92 13.06 -17.76
CA PRO A 115 28.21 13.47 -17.19
C PRO A 115 28.23 13.48 -15.65
N GLU A 116 27.09 13.74 -15.00
CA GLU A 116 26.96 13.72 -13.54
C GLU A 116 27.07 12.31 -12.95
N VAL A 117 26.59 11.30 -13.66
CA VAL A 117 26.66 9.89 -13.23
C VAL A 117 28.10 9.38 -13.39
N ARG A 118 28.77 9.75 -14.49
CA ARG A 118 30.18 9.45 -14.73
C ARG A 118 31.11 9.97 -13.63
N LYS A 119 30.92 11.21 -13.16
CA LYS A 119 31.71 11.80 -12.05
C LYS A 119 31.54 11.01 -10.75
N LYS A 120 30.32 10.58 -10.42
CA LYS A 120 30.04 9.81 -9.20
C LYS A 120 30.65 8.41 -9.24
N LEU A 121 30.61 7.73 -10.39
CA LEU A 121 31.21 6.41 -10.57
C LEU A 121 32.75 6.43 -10.49
N LEU A 122 33.40 7.40 -11.12
CA LEU A 122 34.87 7.54 -11.08
C LEU A 122 35.40 7.90 -9.68
N ASN A 123 34.62 8.64 -8.91
CA ASN A 123 34.98 8.98 -7.52
C ASN A 123 34.72 7.83 -6.54
N GLY A 124 33.80 6.91 -6.86
CA GLY A 124 33.53 5.71 -6.08
C GLY A 124 34.57 4.60 -6.26
N LEU A 125 35.31 4.60 -7.37
CA LEU A 125 36.40 3.64 -7.69
C LEU A 125 37.78 4.06 -7.13
N ARG A 126 37.83 5.11 -6.30
CA ARG A 126 39.07 5.63 -5.66
C ARG A 126 39.21 5.28 -4.17
N TYR A 127 38.58 4.20 -3.72
CA TYR A 127 38.85 3.57 -2.42
C TYR A 127 39.13 2.09 -2.63
#